data_AF-A0A6G3WNS6-F1
#
_entry.id   AF-A0A6G3WNS6-F1
#
_cell.length_a   1.000
_cell.length_b   1.000
_cell.length_c   1.000
_cell.angle_alpha   90.00
_cell.angle_beta   90.00
_cell.angle_gamma   90.00
#
_symmetry.space_group_name_H-M   'P 1'
#
loop_
_entity.id
_entity.type
_entity.pdbx_description
1 polymer ?
#
loop_
_entity_poly.entity_id
_entity_poly.type
_entity_poly.pdbx_seq_one_letter_code
_entity_poly.pdbx_strand_id
1 'polypeptide(L)'
;CVNTLFSLTGNSAQLAFREAQMTSVAYALRDNAVNYPGDASTGTPQLVLYLRAGYYVQWYNPDVVGPYGPTLQTAIRSGLDGFFASSRSRDVTDANGETLSEAVILIDSAQENARYISVVKRMLADYDSTWNASSR
;
A
#
# COMPACT_ATOMS: atom_id res chain seq x y z
N CYS A 1 14.27 -0.37 7.45
CA CYS A 1 13.80 -0.67 8.82
C CYS A 1 12.27 -0.78 8.96
N VAL A 2 11.47 -0.63 7.89
CA VAL A 2 10.00 -0.82 7.97
C VAL A 2 9.61 -2.30 7.95
N ASN A 3 10.43 -3.18 7.38
CA ASN A 3 10.13 -4.62 7.30
C ASN A 3 10.01 -5.32 8.67
N THR A 4 10.58 -4.75 9.75
CA THR A 4 10.41 -5.30 11.10
C THR A 4 8.97 -5.16 11.60
N LEU A 5 8.16 -4.27 11.00
CA LEU A 5 6.74 -4.12 11.33
C LEU A 5 5.94 -5.40 11.08
N PHE A 6 6.34 -6.21 10.10
CA PHE A 6 5.68 -7.50 9.77
C PHE A 6 5.86 -8.55 10.87
N SER A 7 6.80 -8.35 11.78
CA SER A 7 7.08 -9.26 12.90
C SER A 7 6.51 -8.79 14.24
N LEU A 8 5.76 -7.68 14.26
CA LEU A 8 5.15 -7.19 15.50
C LEU A 8 4.11 -8.20 16.02
N THR A 9 4.12 -8.39 17.34
CA THR A 9 3.19 -9.26 18.06
C THR A 9 2.67 -8.58 19.33
N GLY A 10 1.67 -9.18 19.96
CA GLY A 10 1.11 -8.74 21.24
C GLY A 10 0.65 -7.27 21.24
N ASN A 11 0.86 -6.60 22.37
CA ASN A 11 0.41 -5.21 22.56
C ASN A 11 1.01 -4.23 21.54
N SER A 12 2.25 -4.47 21.09
CA SER A 12 2.88 -3.63 20.06
C SER A 12 2.16 -3.74 18.71
N ALA A 13 1.73 -4.94 18.32
CA ALA A 13 0.93 -5.14 17.12
C ALA A 13 -0.43 -4.45 17.22
N GLN A 14 -1.11 -4.58 18.36
CA GLN A 14 -2.39 -3.90 18.59
C GLN A 14 -2.26 -2.38 18.50
N LEU A 15 -1.31 -1.78 19.21
CA LEU A 15 -1.12 -0.34 19.24
C LEU A 15 -0.70 0.22 17.89
N ALA A 16 0.09 -0.54 17.12
CA ALA A 16 0.47 -0.16 15.78
C ALA A 16 -0.69 -0.31 14.79
N PHE A 17 -1.45 -1.41 14.83
CA PHE A 17 -2.29 -1.78 13.69
C PHE A 17 -3.78 -1.80 13.94
N ARG A 18 -4.28 -1.47 15.13
CA ARG A 18 -5.74 -1.34 15.32
C ARG A 18 -6.36 -0.36 14.30
N GLU A 19 -7.64 -0.56 13.98
CA GLU A 19 -8.33 0.12 12.85
C GLU A 19 -8.09 1.64 12.80
N ALA A 20 -8.10 2.32 13.95
CA ALA A 20 -7.89 3.77 14.03
C ALA A 20 -6.51 4.22 13.49
N GLN A 21 -5.44 3.48 13.78
CA GLN A 21 -4.09 3.77 13.29
C GLN A 21 -4.00 3.51 11.80
N MET A 22 -4.49 2.35 11.36
CA MET A 22 -4.56 2.00 9.94
C MET A 22 -5.34 3.02 9.11
N THR A 23 -6.48 3.49 9.64
CA THR A 23 -7.31 4.50 9.00
C THR A 23 -6.56 5.82 8.85
N SER A 24 -5.86 6.23 9.92
CA SER A 24 -5.07 7.47 9.92
C SER A 24 -3.96 7.42 8.87
N VAL A 25 -3.24 6.30 8.76
CA VAL A 25 -2.17 6.13 7.77
C VAL A 25 -2.71 6.01 6.35
N ALA A 26 -3.88 5.40 6.16
CA ALA A 26 -4.53 5.32 4.86
C ALA A 26 -4.94 6.71 4.32
N TYR A 27 -5.44 7.59 5.20
CA TYR A 27 -5.66 8.99 4.82
C TYR A 27 -4.36 9.78 4.60
N ALA A 28 -3.31 9.49 5.38
CA ALA A 28 -2.00 10.07 5.10
C ALA A 28 -1.47 9.66 3.72
N LEU A 29 -1.70 8.40 3.28
CA LEU A 29 -1.39 7.96 1.92
C LEU A 29 -2.17 8.75 0.87
N ARG A 30 -3.49 8.96 1.07
CA ARG A 30 -4.32 9.79 0.18
C ARG A 30 -3.73 11.18 0.01
N ASP A 31 -3.40 11.84 1.12
CA ASP A 31 -2.92 13.23 1.10
C ASP A 31 -1.51 13.34 0.52
N ASN A 32 -0.65 12.37 0.80
CA ASN A 32 0.70 12.30 0.28
C ASN A 32 0.74 11.99 -1.23
N ALA A 33 -0.18 11.15 -1.71
CA ALA A 33 -0.25 10.73 -3.12
C ALA A 33 -0.50 11.88 -4.11
N VAL A 34 -1.13 12.97 -3.66
CA VAL A 34 -1.37 14.19 -4.46
C VAL A 34 -0.08 14.72 -5.10
N ASN A 35 1.03 14.64 -4.36
CA ASN A 35 2.35 15.13 -4.80
C ASN A 35 3.36 13.99 -4.93
N TYR A 36 2.90 12.77 -5.21
CA TYR A 36 3.80 11.62 -5.32
C TYR A 36 4.84 11.84 -6.44
N PRO A 37 6.15 11.90 -6.14
CA PRO A 37 7.16 12.25 -7.13
C PRO A 37 7.57 11.07 -8.03
N GLY A 38 7.09 9.85 -7.78
CA GLY A 38 7.55 8.64 -8.46
C GLY A 38 8.76 7.98 -7.79
N ASP A 39 9.06 8.34 -6.54
CA ASP A 39 10.16 7.78 -5.75
C ASP A 39 9.86 7.86 -4.24
N ALA A 40 10.81 7.46 -3.39
CA ALA A 40 10.64 7.40 -1.96
C ALA A 40 10.85 8.74 -1.20
N SER A 41 11.16 9.84 -1.89
CA SER A 41 11.61 11.10 -1.26
C SER A 41 10.56 11.78 -0.38
N THR A 42 9.27 11.52 -0.62
CA THR A 42 8.15 12.06 0.17
C THR A 42 7.52 11.07 1.14
N GLY A 43 8.06 9.85 1.24
CA GLY A 43 7.59 8.85 2.20
C GLY A 43 6.44 7.95 1.74
N THR A 44 5.98 8.06 0.48
CA THR A 44 4.85 7.25 -0.04
C THR A 44 5.05 5.74 0.13
N PRO A 45 6.19 5.13 -0.29
CA PRO A 45 6.41 3.70 -0.09
C PRO A 45 6.36 3.28 1.38
N GLN A 46 6.78 4.12 2.33
CA GLN A 46 6.74 3.82 3.75
C GLN A 46 5.30 3.77 4.28
N LEU A 47 4.42 4.65 3.78
CA LEU A 47 2.98 4.61 4.10
C LEU A 47 2.34 3.33 3.56
N VAL A 48 2.63 2.97 2.31
CA VAL A 48 2.14 1.73 1.67
C VAL A 48 2.64 0.49 2.43
N LEU A 49 3.93 0.43 2.74
CA LEU A 49 4.56 -0.66 3.50
C LEU A 49 3.95 -0.81 4.90
N TYR A 50 3.68 0.29 5.60
CA TYR A 50 3.04 0.26 6.90
C TYR A 50 1.63 -0.36 6.82
N LEU A 51 0.84 0.06 5.84
CA LEU A 51 -0.51 -0.48 5.64
C LEU A 51 -0.45 -1.97 5.27
N ARG A 52 0.51 -2.37 4.42
CA ARG A 52 0.71 -3.79 4.10
C ARG A 52 1.08 -4.58 5.35
N ALA A 53 1.98 -4.07 6.18
CA ALA A 53 2.34 -4.70 7.45
C ALA A 53 1.13 -4.87 8.37
N GLY A 54 0.28 -3.85 8.49
CA GLY A 54 -0.90 -3.91 9.33
C GLY A 54 -1.95 -4.92 8.88
N TYR A 55 -2.19 -5.05 7.57
CA TYR A 55 -3.05 -6.12 7.04
C TYR A 55 -2.43 -7.50 7.22
N TYR A 56 -1.13 -7.64 6.97
CA TYR A 56 -0.41 -8.89 7.17
C TYR A 56 -0.46 -9.35 8.64
N VAL A 57 -0.10 -8.48 9.59
CA VAL A 57 -0.09 -8.84 11.01
C VAL A 57 -1.50 -9.13 11.52
N GLN A 58 -2.52 -8.37 11.08
CA GLN A 58 -3.90 -8.61 11.45
C GLN A 58 -4.42 -9.96 10.94
N TRP A 59 -4.05 -10.38 9.72
CA TRP A 59 -4.41 -11.68 9.18
C TRP A 59 -3.91 -12.84 10.06
N TYR A 60 -2.68 -12.76 10.55
CA TYR A 60 -2.09 -13.81 11.40
C TYR A 60 -2.46 -13.67 12.89
N ASN A 61 -2.90 -12.49 13.34
CA ASN A 61 -3.18 -12.20 14.75
C ASN A 61 -4.49 -11.40 14.93
N PRO A 62 -5.62 -11.89 14.41
CA PRO A 62 -6.87 -11.13 14.39
C PRO A 62 -7.39 -10.82 15.79
N ASP A 63 -7.18 -11.72 16.76
CA ASP A 63 -7.60 -11.54 18.16
C ASP A 63 -6.79 -10.46 18.89
N VAL A 64 -5.58 -10.15 18.40
CA VAL A 64 -4.69 -9.14 18.99
C VAL A 64 -4.97 -7.77 18.39
N VAL A 65 -5.00 -7.68 17.05
CA VAL A 65 -5.17 -6.40 16.34
C VAL A 65 -6.62 -5.94 16.35
N GLY A 66 -7.56 -6.90 16.32
CA GLY A 66 -8.98 -6.65 16.17
C GLY A 66 -9.43 -6.65 14.71
N PRO A 67 -10.76 -6.56 14.48
CA PRO A 67 -11.32 -6.53 13.15
C PRO A 67 -11.08 -5.18 12.46
N TYR A 68 -11.03 -5.21 11.13
CA TYR A 68 -11.10 -4.02 10.31
C TYR A 68 -12.49 -3.87 9.70
N GLY A 69 -13.05 -2.68 9.79
CA GLY A 69 -14.41 -2.38 9.39
C GLY A 69 -14.50 -1.44 8.17
N PRO A 70 -15.73 -0.97 7.89
CA PRO A 70 -16.01 -0.09 6.75
C PRO A 70 -15.24 1.24 6.78
N THR A 71 -14.84 1.71 7.97
CA THR A 71 -14.06 2.93 8.15
C THR A 71 -12.68 2.78 7.50
N LEU A 72 -11.95 1.71 7.84
CA LEU A 72 -10.67 1.45 7.21
C LEU A 72 -10.81 1.15 5.73
N GLN A 73 -11.84 0.38 5.33
CA GLN A 73 -12.08 0.10 3.91
C GLN A 73 -12.22 1.38 3.08
N THR A 74 -12.99 2.36 3.58
CA THR A 74 -13.15 3.66 2.91
C THR A 74 -11.83 4.43 2.83
N ALA A 75 -11.05 4.41 3.90
CA ALA A 75 -9.77 5.10 3.95
C ALA A 75 -8.72 4.48 3.02
N ILE A 76 -8.63 3.14 2.98
CA ILE A 76 -7.72 2.41 2.09
C ILE A 76 -8.06 2.64 0.63
N ARG A 77 -9.35 2.59 0.28
CA ARG A 77 -9.80 2.95 -1.07
C ARG A 77 -9.37 4.36 -1.44
N SER A 78 -9.56 5.32 -0.53
CA SER A 78 -9.14 6.71 -0.77
C SER A 78 -7.63 6.84 -1.00
N GLY A 79 -6.82 6.12 -0.22
CA GLY A 79 -5.37 6.11 -0.36
C GLY A 79 -4.89 5.48 -1.68
N LEU A 80 -5.41 4.30 -2.02
CA LEU A 80 -5.08 3.59 -3.26
C LEU A 80 -5.60 4.34 -4.49
N ASP A 81 -6.81 4.91 -4.44
CA ASP A 81 -7.36 5.74 -5.52
C ASP A 81 -6.46 6.96 -5.77
N GLY A 82 -6.00 7.64 -4.71
CA GLY A 82 -5.04 8.73 -4.81
C GLY A 82 -3.71 8.30 -5.44
N PHE A 83 -3.13 7.19 -4.97
CA PHE A 83 -1.86 6.67 -5.49
C PHE A 83 -1.95 6.33 -6.97
N PHE A 84 -2.95 5.55 -7.39
CA PHE A 84 -3.09 5.11 -8.80
C PHE A 84 -3.61 6.18 -9.76
N ALA A 85 -4.16 7.29 -9.23
CA ALA A 85 -4.49 8.47 -10.01
C ALA A 85 -3.26 9.30 -10.40
N SER A 86 -2.16 9.22 -9.63
CA SER A 86 -0.91 9.90 -9.98
C SER A 86 -0.32 9.34 -11.27
N SER A 87 0.07 10.20 -12.21
CA SER A 87 0.77 9.77 -13.43
C SER A 87 2.12 9.14 -13.10
N ARG A 88 2.77 9.58 -12.00
CA ARG A 88 4.07 9.09 -11.55
C ARG A 88 4.02 7.65 -11.05
N SER A 89 2.83 7.15 -10.67
CA SER A 89 2.63 5.74 -10.34
C SER A 89 2.89 4.80 -11.54
N ARG A 90 3.01 5.36 -12.75
CA ARG A 90 3.22 4.63 -14.02
C ARG A 90 4.63 4.80 -14.57
N ASP A 91 5.50 5.51 -13.85
CA ASP A 91 6.89 5.67 -14.25
C ASP A 91 7.57 4.28 -14.28
N VAL A 92 8.23 3.97 -15.38
CA VAL A 92 9.00 2.72 -15.56
C VAL A 92 10.41 2.95 -15.03
N THR A 93 10.53 3.00 -13.70
CA THR A 93 11.79 3.20 -12.98
C THR A 93 11.84 2.33 -11.74
N ASP A 94 13.03 1.90 -11.31
CA ASP A 94 13.23 1.13 -10.07
C ASP A 94 12.64 1.85 -8.86
N ALA A 95 12.84 3.18 -8.79
CA ALA A 95 12.38 4.01 -7.70
C ALA A 95 10.85 4.02 -7.53
N ASN A 96 10.09 4.07 -8.64
CA ASN A 96 8.64 3.92 -8.59
C ASN A 96 8.24 2.44 -8.41
N GLY A 97 8.97 1.52 -9.05
CA GLY A 97 8.72 0.08 -9.02
C GLY A 97 8.62 -0.50 -7.62
N GLU A 98 9.50 -0.06 -6.71
CA GLU A 98 9.41 -0.40 -5.29
C GLU A 98 8.05 -0.03 -4.68
N THR A 99 7.58 1.19 -4.90
CA THR A 99 6.30 1.65 -4.33
C THR A 99 5.12 0.95 -5.00
N LEU A 100 5.17 0.81 -6.33
CA LEU A 100 4.12 0.20 -7.14
C LEU A 100 3.90 -1.27 -6.78
N SER A 101 4.97 -2.05 -6.64
CA SER A 101 4.89 -3.46 -6.23
C SER A 101 4.16 -3.59 -4.89
N GLU A 102 4.53 -2.76 -3.92
CA GLU A 102 3.95 -2.84 -2.58
C GLU A 102 2.51 -2.35 -2.54
N ALA A 103 2.13 -1.39 -3.39
CA ALA A 103 0.74 -0.94 -3.53
C ALA A 103 -0.14 -2.03 -4.17
N VAL A 104 0.39 -2.80 -5.12
CA VAL A 104 -0.32 -3.95 -5.71
C VAL A 104 -0.53 -5.06 -4.67
N ILE A 105 0.48 -5.35 -3.85
CA ILE A 105 0.32 -6.34 -2.77
C ILE A 105 -0.67 -5.82 -1.70
N LEU A 106 -0.71 -4.51 -1.44
CA LEU A 106 -1.68 -3.91 -0.54
C LEU A 106 -3.13 -4.06 -1.03
N ILE A 107 -3.40 -4.00 -2.35
CA ILE A 107 -4.73 -4.30 -2.90
C ILE A 107 -5.21 -5.67 -2.44
N ASP A 108 -4.34 -6.69 -2.58
CA ASP A 108 -4.67 -8.06 -2.19
C ASP A 108 -4.82 -8.20 -0.67
N SER A 109 -3.88 -7.62 0.08
CA SER A 109 -3.89 -7.62 1.55
C SER A 109 -5.17 -7.01 2.13
N ALA A 110 -5.68 -5.95 1.48
CA ALA A 110 -6.94 -5.29 1.85
C ALA A 110 -8.20 -5.96 1.25
N GLN A 111 -8.03 -7.04 0.48
CA GLN A 111 -9.09 -7.76 -0.24
C GLN A 111 -9.90 -6.88 -1.23
N GLU A 112 -9.25 -5.87 -1.80
CA GLU A 112 -9.87 -4.92 -2.74
C GLU A 112 -9.65 -5.32 -4.22
N ASN A 113 -9.27 -6.58 -4.46
CA ASN A 113 -8.96 -7.14 -5.78
C ASN A 113 -10.02 -6.83 -6.86
N ALA A 114 -11.30 -7.02 -6.54
CA ALA A 114 -12.38 -6.77 -7.49
C ALA A 114 -12.49 -5.29 -7.91
N ARG A 115 -12.23 -4.37 -6.97
CA ARG A 115 -12.26 -2.92 -7.24
C ARG A 115 -11.10 -2.48 -8.11
N TYR A 116 -9.90 -3.02 -7.85
CA TYR A 116 -8.67 -2.59 -8.52
C TYR A 116 -8.22 -3.52 -9.66
N ILE A 117 -9.08 -4.41 -10.14
CA ILE A 117 -8.76 -5.31 -11.26
C ILE A 117 -8.33 -4.54 -12.53
N SER A 118 -8.82 -3.31 -12.71
CA SER A 118 -8.42 -2.41 -13.80
C SER A 118 -6.94 -2.01 -13.72
N VAL A 119 -6.38 -1.88 -12.52
CA VAL A 119 -4.96 -1.55 -12.30
C VAL A 119 -4.08 -2.69 -12.81
N VAL A 120 -4.40 -3.93 -12.43
CA VAL A 120 -3.64 -5.12 -12.86
C VAL A 120 -3.74 -5.31 -14.37
N LYS A 121 -4.94 -5.16 -14.94
CA LYS A 121 -5.14 -5.24 -16.40
C LYS A 121 -4.32 -4.20 -17.15
N ARG A 122 -4.28 -2.96 -16.65
CA ARG A 122 -3.43 -1.91 -17.22
C ARG A 122 -1.97 -2.30 -17.16
N MET A 123 -1.45 -2.73 -16.00
CA MET A 123 -0.04 -3.10 -15.86
C MET A 123 0.37 -4.22 -16.81
N LEU A 124 -0.51 -5.22 -17.01
CA LEU A 124 -0.28 -6.29 -17.99
C LEU A 124 -0.30 -5.79 -19.44
N ALA A 125 -1.14 -4.80 -19.75
CA ALA A 125 -1.24 -4.22 -21.09
C ALA A 125 -0.08 -3.26 -21.41
N ASP A 126 0.41 -2.53 -20.41
CA ASP A 126 1.50 -1.57 -20.51
C ASP A 126 2.89 -2.24 -20.47
N TYR A 127 2.95 -3.56 -20.19
CA TYR A 127 4.21 -4.30 -20.12
C TYR A 127 4.86 -4.44 -21.50
N ASP A 128 6.06 -3.90 -21.64
CA ASP A 128 6.89 -4.00 -22.83
C ASP A 128 8.39 -4.09 -22.48
N SER A 129 9.27 -4.02 -23.49
CA SER A 129 10.72 -4.16 -23.27
C SER A 129 11.37 -3.02 -22.49
N THR A 130 10.71 -1.86 -22.33
CA THR A 130 11.24 -0.74 -21.55
C THR A 130 11.34 -1.09 -20.05
N TRP A 131 10.47 -1.98 -19.58
CA TRP A 131 10.47 -2.50 -18.21
C TRP A 131 11.66 -3.43 -17.92
N ASN A 132 12.28 -4.01 -18.94
CA ASN A 132 13.47 -4.85 -18.77
C ASN A 132 14.72 -4.01 -18.48
N ALA A 133 14.71 -2.72 -18.86
CA ALA A 133 15.82 -1.80 -18.62
C ALA A 133 15.88 -1.28 -17.17
N SER A 134 14.76 -1.35 -16.44
CA SER A 134 14.61 -1.03 -15.01
C SER A 134 14.93 -2.23 -14.10
N SER A 135 15.96 -2.99 -14.45
CA SER A 135 16.41 -4.13 -13.64
C SER A 135 17.78 -3.81 -13.04
N ARG A 136 17.89 -3.79 -11.71
CA ARG A 136 19.15 -3.96 -11.00
C ARG A 136 19.03 -5.10 -10.00
#